data_AF-A0AAD7HIK0-F1
#
_entry.id   AF-A0AAD7HIK0-F1
#
_cell.length_a   1.000
_cell.length_b   1.000
_cell.length_c   1.000
_cell.angle_alpha   90.00
_cell.angle_beta   90.00
_cell.angle_gamma   90.00
#
_symmetry.space_group_name_H-M   'P 1'
#
loop_
_entity.id
_entity.type
_entity.pdbx_description
1 polymer ?
#
loop_
_entity_poly.entity_id
_entity_poly.type
_entity_poly.pdbx_seq_one_letter_code
_entity_poly.pdbx_strand_id
1 'polypeptide(L)'
;MTHSARAPVLKLIHDQTRLNSVPSVPETTMSLHQAPDGMLALPANYLQQDDLDLDLEFEEFLHGTPPTSLSISYSGLSSANSTAEMISSTIFAAGSSRQAANFLPSTESTRPTVPRLDQPNLLHLLGQKRTADSIVGPAKTKQRKIRTCTKCRDPKCPGKRGHPGDCKGKCADCSRFECRGRNSKKPDKRCSEGWL
;
A
#
# COMPACT_ATOMS: atom_id res chain seq x y z
N MET A 1 21.28 -8.29 -4.68
CA MET A 1 22.37 -7.30 -4.71
C MET A 1 23.38 -7.68 -3.66
N THR A 2 24.60 -8.03 -4.07
CA THR A 2 25.69 -8.49 -3.19
C THR A 2 26.29 -7.32 -2.42
N HIS A 3 26.82 -7.56 -1.23
CA HIS A 3 27.45 -6.55 -0.35
C HIS A 3 28.51 -5.71 -1.08
N SER A 4 29.21 -6.30 -2.06
CA SER A 4 30.19 -5.64 -2.93
C SER A 4 29.63 -4.46 -3.72
N ALA A 5 28.36 -4.51 -4.17
CA ALA A 5 27.75 -3.42 -4.95
C ALA A 5 27.37 -2.19 -4.10
N ARG A 6 27.35 -2.31 -2.76
CA ARG A 6 26.98 -1.21 -1.84
C ARG A 6 28.18 -0.41 -1.32
N ALA A 7 29.38 -0.98 -1.38
CA ALA A 7 30.62 -0.34 -0.93
C ALA A 7 30.91 1.04 -1.56
N PRO A 8 30.73 1.26 -2.88
CA PRO A 8 31.02 2.58 -3.47
C PRO A 8 30.01 3.65 -3.04
N VAL A 9 28.75 3.28 -2.82
CA VAL A 9 27.70 4.21 -2.37
C VAL A 9 27.96 4.66 -0.93
N LEU A 10 28.38 3.74 -0.06
CA LEU A 10 28.72 4.06 1.33
C LEU A 10 29.93 5.00 1.43
N LYS A 11 30.93 4.86 0.56
CA LYS A 11 32.06 5.79 0.50
C LYS A 11 31.64 7.20 0.06
N LEU A 12 30.69 7.31 -0.86
CA LEU A 12 30.17 8.60 -1.33
C LEU A 12 29.35 9.34 -0.24
N ILE A 13 28.66 8.59 0.62
CA ILE A 13 27.86 9.16 1.71
C ILE A 13 28.76 9.76 2.81
N HIS A 14 29.93 9.16 3.05
CA HIS A 14 30.89 9.58 4.10
C HIS A 14 32.04 10.44 3.57
N ASP A 15 31.91 10.99 2.36
CA ASP A 15 32.93 11.88 1.81
C ASP A 15 32.98 13.19 2.60
N GLN A 16 34.12 13.48 3.23
CA GLN A 16 34.30 14.68 4.05
C GLN A 16 34.21 15.97 3.24
N THR A 17 34.57 15.94 1.95
CA THR A 17 34.43 17.13 1.10
C THR A 17 32.96 17.53 0.94
N ARG A 18 32.06 16.54 0.86
CA ARG A 18 30.62 16.77 0.80
C ARG A 18 30.09 17.35 2.10
N LEU A 19 30.52 16.83 3.25
CA LEU A 19 30.11 17.32 4.57
C LEU A 19 30.55 18.78 4.79
N ASN A 20 31.76 19.13 4.37
CA ASN A 20 32.27 20.51 4.48
C ASN A 20 31.61 21.49 3.51
N SER A 21 31.00 21.00 2.43
CA SER A 21 30.28 21.82 1.44
C SER A 21 28.80 22.02 1.77
N VAL A 22 28.29 21.43 2.87
CA VAL A 22 26.89 21.61 3.26
C VAL A 22 26.72 23.05 3.76
N PRO A 23 25.88 23.87 3.10
CA PRO A 23 25.59 25.20 3.60
C PRO A 23 25.00 25.09 5.01
N SER A 24 25.39 25.98 5.91
CA SER A 24 24.85 26.01 7.28
C SER A 24 23.33 26.09 7.19
N VAL A 25 22.65 25.00 7.55
CA VAL A 25 21.19 25.00 7.63
C VAL A 25 20.86 25.96 8.76
N PRO A 26 20.06 27.02 8.54
CA PRO A 26 19.64 27.88 9.62
C PRO A 26 18.93 26.99 10.66
N GLU A 27 19.46 26.96 11.88
CA GLU A 27 18.85 26.26 13.00
C GLU A 27 17.48 26.89 13.24
N THR A 28 16.48 26.31 12.61
CA THR A 28 15.10 26.67 12.84
C THR A 28 14.74 25.96 14.13
N THR A 29 15.04 26.60 15.26
CA THR A 29 14.49 26.20 16.55
C THR A 29 12.98 26.37 16.42
N MET A 30 12.29 25.28 16.08
CA MET A 30 10.84 25.27 16.08
C MET A 30 10.40 25.44 17.53
N SER A 31 10.15 26.68 17.93
CA SER A 31 9.37 26.99 19.12
C SER A 31 8.06 26.21 18.99
N LEU A 32 7.84 25.27 19.92
CA LEU A 32 6.80 24.23 19.90
C LEU A 32 5.36 24.80 19.80
N HIS A 33 5.17 26.13 19.83
CA HIS A 33 3.87 26.77 19.96
C HIS A 33 3.58 27.91 18.97
N GLN A 34 4.36 28.07 17.90
CA GLN A 34 4.06 29.07 16.88
C GLN A 34 3.85 28.41 15.52
N ALA A 35 2.78 27.64 15.39
CA ALA A 35 2.10 27.57 14.10
C ALA A 35 1.22 28.82 14.03
N PRO A 36 1.59 29.89 13.30
CA PRO A 36 0.64 30.95 13.03
C PRO A 36 -0.55 30.33 12.32
N ASP A 37 -1.76 30.71 12.73
CA ASP A 37 -3.07 30.30 12.23
C ASP A 37 -3.18 30.36 10.69
N GLY A 38 -2.58 29.38 10.02
CA GLY A 38 -2.48 29.28 8.56
C GLY A 38 -3.16 28.02 8.02
N MET A 39 -3.95 27.34 8.84
CA MET A 39 -4.78 26.22 8.40
C MET A 39 -6.17 26.75 8.03
N LEU A 40 -6.34 27.07 6.75
CA LEU A 40 -7.60 27.23 6.02
C LEU A 40 -8.80 27.62 6.90
N ALA A 41 -9.06 28.92 7.02
CA ALA A 41 -10.34 29.42 7.53
C ALA A 41 -11.48 28.84 6.67
N LEU A 42 -12.16 27.83 7.20
CA LEU A 42 -13.41 27.35 6.63
C LEU A 42 -14.47 28.44 6.87
N PRO A 43 -15.25 28.83 5.85
CA PRO A 43 -16.28 29.85 6.03
C PRO A 43 -17.33 29.37 7.04
N ALA A 44 -17.69 30.25 7.97
CA ALA A 44 -18.56 30.02 9.12
C ALA A 44 -20.05 29.70 8.79
N ASN A 45 -20.38 29.34 7.55
CA ASN A 45 -21.75 29.15 7.08
C ASN A 45 -22.23 27.69 7.14
N TYR A 46 -21.72 26.86 8.06
CA TYR A 46 -22.15 25.46 8.19
C TYR A 46 -22.62 25.09 9.60
N LEU A 47 -23.29 26.04 10.27
CA LEU A 47 -24.16 25.77 11.40
C LEU A 47 -25.50 26.46 11.16
N GLN A 48 -26.26 25.96 10.18
CA GLN A 48 -27.71 26.02 10.25
C GLN A 48 -28.14 24.61 10.70
N GLN A 49 -28.29 24.44 12.00
CA GLN A 49 -29.00 23.31 12.58
C GLN A 49 -30.46 23.46 12.18
N ASP A 50 -30.96 22.58 11.33
CA ASP A 50 -32.39 22.30 11.29
C ASP A 50 -32.70 21.42 12.51
N ASP A 51 -33.34 22.03 13.50
CA ASP A 51 -34.00 21.36 14.61
C ASP A 51 -35.06 20.40 14.05
N LEU A 52 -34.73 19.11 13.99
CA LEU A 52 -35.73 18.05 13.88
C LEU A 52 -35.93 17.47 15.27
N ASP A 53 -36.96 17.99 15.95
CA ASP A 53 -37.64 17.36 17.07
C ASP A 53 -38.06 15.94 16.65
N LEU A 54 -37.32 14.95 17.13
CA LEU A 54 -37.73 13.56 17.16
C LEU A 54 -37.98 13.20 18.62
N ASP A 55 -39.18 13.51 19.09
CA ASP A 55 -39.79 12.89 20.26
C ASP A 55 -39.86 11.37 20.02
N LEU A 56 -38.86 10.66 20.55
CA LEU A 56 -38.90 9.22 20.71
C LEU A 56 -39.11 8.95 22.19
N GLU A 57 -40.39 8.73 22.54
CA GLU A 57 -40.85 8.15 23.79
C GLU A 57 -40.02 6.89 24.10
N PHE A 58 -39.14 7.03 25.10
CA PHE A 58 -38.40 5.92 25.69
C PHE A 58 -39.28 5.33 26.79
N GLU A 59 -40.27 4.54 26.37
CA GLU A 59 -41.08 3.73 27.28
C GLU A 59 -40.21 2.66 27.95
N GLU A 60 -40.28 2.74 29.26
CA GLU A 60 -39.71 1.93 30.32
C GLU A 60 -40.15 0.45 30.20
N PHE A 61 -39.24 -0.45 29.81
CA PHE A 61 -39.44 -1.90 29.98
C PHE A 61 -38.45 -2.48 30.99
N LEU A 62 -38.80 -2.28 32.25
CA LEU A 62 -38.23 -2.92 33.43
C LEU A 62 -38.89 -4.29 33.71
N HIS A 63 -38.72 -5.32 32.88
CA HIS A 63 -39.15 -6.68 33.29
C HIS A 63 -38.27 -7.81 32.72
N GLY A 64 -37.40 -8.34 33.59
CA GLY A 64 -37.29 -9.78 33.93
C GLY A 64 -36.89 -10.79 32.83
N THR A 65 -35.68 -11.34 32.96
CA THR A 65 -35.37 -12.77 33.27
C THR A 65 -34.00 -13.18 32.68
N PRO A 66 -33.17 -13.95 33.42
CA PRO A 66 -31.94 -14.51 32.87
C PRO A 66 -32.21 -15.88 32.21
N PRO A 67 -31.78 -16.13 30.95
CA PRO A 67 -31.72 -17.49 30.46
C PRO A 67 -30.48 -18.21 31.02
N THR A 68 -30.82 -19.17 31.87
CA THR A 68 -30.12 -20.38 32.26
C THR A 68 -29.12 -20.96 31.26
N SER A 69 -28.02 -21.45 31.83
CA SER A 69 -27.00 -22.32 31.24
C SER A 69 -27.58 -23.46 30.39
N LEU A 70 -27.05 -23.61 29.17
CA LEU A 70 -27.13 -24.85 28.40
C LEU A 70 -25.72 -25.38 28.15
N SER A 71 -25.37 -26.39 28.94
CA SER A 71 -24.29 -27.34 28.67
C SER A 71 -24.69 -28.21 27.47
N ILE A 72 -23.97 -28.08 26.36
CA ILE A 72 -24.05 -29.04 25.26
C ILE A 72 -22.76 -29.84 25.25
N SER A 73 -22.85 -31.05 25.79
CA SER A 73 -21.90 -32.13 25.61
C SER A 73 -22.34 -32.90 24.37
N TYR A 74 -21.48 -33.06 23.36
CA TYR A 74 -21.58 -34.18 22.42
C TYR A 74 -20.21 -34.77 22.15
N SER A 75 -20.10 -36.04 22.54
CA SER A 75 -18.99 -36.95 22.25
C SER A 75 -18.96 -37.30 20.77
N GLY A 76 -17.76 -37.66 20.29
CA GLY A 76 -17.45 -37.87 18.88
C GLY A 76 -18.03 -39.14 18.26
N LEU A 77 -17.70 -39.33 16.97
CA LEU A 77 -17.30 -40.60 16.37
C LEU A 77 -16.79 -40.36 14.93
N SER A 78 -15.57 -40.83 14.72
CA SER A 78 -14.94 -41.41 13.54
C SER A 78 -15.76 -41.52 12.24
N SER A 79 -15.12 -41.21 11.11
CA SER A 79 -14.72 -42.26 10.16
C SER A 79 -13.83 -41.71 9.05
N ALA A 80 -12.76 -42.48 8.83
CA ALA A 80 -11.87 -42.39 7.69
C ALA A 80 -12.62 -42.71 6.40
N ASN A 81 -12.22 -42.08 5.30
CA ASN A 81 -12.23 -42.71 3.99
C ASN A 81 -10.93 -42.34 3.27
N SER A 82 -9.98 -43.29 3.34
CA SER A 82 -8.91 -43.45 2.37
C SER A 82 -9.46 -44.04 1.09
N THR A 83 -9.07 -43.48 -0.05
CA THR A 83 -8.79 -44.14 -1.34
C THR A 83 -8.13 -43.04 -2.19
N ALA A 84 -6.83 -43.08 -2.52
CA ALA A 84 -6.21 -43.92 -3.56
C ALA A 84 -6.97 -43.71 -4.89
N GLU A 85 -6.40 -43.19 -5.99
CA GLU A 85 -5.11 -43.43 -6.61
C GLU A 85 -4.83 -42.40 -7.73
N MET A 86 -3.55 -42.28 -8.09
CA MET A 86 -2.95 -42.09 -9.43
C MET A 86 -3.54 -41.01 -10.36
N ILE A 87 -2.72 -40.17 -11.03
CA ILE A 87 -2.13 -40.51 -12.33
C ILE A 87 -1.12 -39.41 -12.73
N SER A 88 0.02 -39.89 -13.25
CA SER A 88 0.97 -39.32 -14.22
C SER A 88 1.69 -37.99 -13.99
N SER A 89 2.97 -38.17 -13.67
CA SER A 89 4.11 -37.51 -14.27
C SER A 89 3.97 -37.28 -15.79
N THR A 90 4.23 -36.06 -16.25
CA THR A 90 4.82 -35.84 -17.59
C THR A 90 5.98 -34.87 -17.46
N ILE A 91 7.16 -35.45 -17.62
CA ILE A 91 8.42 -34.77 -17.89
C ILE A 91 8.35 -34.35 -19.36
N PHE A 92 8.52 -33.06 -19.66
CA PHE A 92 8.94 -32.65 -21.00
C PHE A 92 10.32 -31.98 -20.91
N ALA A 93 11.23 -32.61 -21.65
CA ALA A 93 12.62 -32.29 -21.79
C ALA A 93 12.85 -31.13 -22.77
N ALA A 94 14.00 -30.49 -22.59
CA ALA A 94 14.92 -29.97 -23.60
C ALA A 94 14.33 -29.34 -24.88
N GLY A 95 14.56 -28.03 -25.02
CA GLY A 95 14.44 -27.29 -26.26
C GLY A 95 15.47 -26.17 -26.33
N SER A 96 16.71 -26.54 -26.64
CA SER A 96 17.80 -25.63 -26.99
C SER A 96 17.46 -24.90 -28.29
N SER A 97 17.57 -23.57 -28.32
CA SER A 97 17.79 -22.84 -29.56
C SER A 97 18.58 -21.57 -29.30
N ARG A 98 19.89 -21.73 -29.49
CA ARG A 98 20.85 -20.67 -29.81
C ARG A 98 20.63 -20.26 -31.26
N GLN A 99 20.20 -19.04 -31.51
CA GLN A 99 20.38 -18.31 -32.78
C GLN A 99 20.25 -16.81 -32.43
N ALA A 100 20.96 -15.86 -33.00
CA ALA A 100 22.24 -15.79 -33.67
C ALA A 100 22.64 -14.31 -33.51
N ALA A 101 23.90 -14.04 -33.19
CA ALA A 101 24.42 -12.69 -33.12
C ALA A 101 24.43 -12.09 -34.53
N ASN A 102 23.49 -11.18 -34.81
CA ASN A 102 23.58 -10.33 -36.00
C ASN A 102 24.61 -9.23 -35.70
N PHE A 103 25.84 -9.48 -36.14
CA PHE A 103 26.87 -8.46 -36.30
C PHE A 103 26.38 -7.43 -37.32
N LEU A 104 26.07 -6.23 -36.85
CA LEU A 104 25.90 -5.06 -37.71
C LEU A 104 27.29 -4.44 -37.97
N PRO A 105 27.60 -4.09 -39.23
CA PRO A 105 28.84 -3.40 -39.58
C PRO A 105 28.84 -1.96 -39.06
N SER A 106 29.96 -1.57 -38.46
CA SER A 106 30.26 -0.20 -38.05
C SER A 106 30.26 0.73 -39.27
N THR A 107 29.19 1.52 -39.43
CA THR A 107 29.26 2.74 -40.22
C THR A 107 29.78 3.85 -39.32
N GLU A 108 31.04 4.25 -39.58
CA GLU A 108 31.64 5.49 -39.09
C GLU A 108 30.73 6.66 -39.44
N SER A 109 29.95 7.12 -38.46
CA SER A 109 29.10 8.29 -38.57
C SER A 109 29.89 9.50 -38.08
N THR A 110 30.27 10.34 -39.04
CA THR A 110 30.91 11.63 -38.85
C THR A 110 30.09 12.46 -37.87
N ARG A 111 30.60 12.63 -36.65
CA ARG A 111 29.97 13.42 -35.58
C ARG A 111 29.90 14.89 -36.04
N PRO A 112 28.71 15.49 -36.21
CA PRO A 112 28.62 16.93 -36.29
C PRO A 112 29.05 17.50 -34.94
N THR A 113 30.03 18.40 -34.97
CA THR A 113 30.46 19.21 -33.82
C THR A 113 29.30 20.10 -33.40
N VAL A 114 28.43 19.58 -32.55
CA VAL A 114 27.43 20.38 -31.85
C VAL A 114 28.15 21.30 -30.86
N PRO A 115 27.90 22.61 -30.88
CA PRO A 115 28.41 23.51 -29.86
C PRO A 115 27.92 23.03 -28.50
N ARG A 116 28.87 22.77 -27.60
CA ARG A 116 28.65 22.24 -26.26
C ARG A 116 27.97 23.30 -25.40
N LEU A 117 26.67 23.44 -25.56
CA LEU A 117 25.83 24.22 -24.65
C LEU A 117 25.84 23.51 -23.28
N ASP A 118 26.06 24.26 -22.21
CA ASP A 118 26.22 23.74 -20.85
C ASP A 118 25.12 22.74 -20.48
N GLN A 119 25.51 21.47 -20.51
CA GLN A 119 24.68 20.28 -20.32
C GLN A 119 23.85 20.25 -19.02
N PRO A 120 24.24 20.87 -17.88
CA PRO A 120 23.37 20.89 -16.70
C PRO A 120 22.11 21.75 -16.87
N ASN A 121 22.15 22.80 -17.69
CA ASN A 121 21.00 23.71 -17.86
C ASN A 121 19.88 23.07 -18.69
N LEU A 122 20.23 22.21 -19.66
CA LEU A 122 19.25 21.54 -20.51
C LEU A 122 18.39 20.53 -19.74
N LEU A 123 18.99 19.76 -18.83
CA LEU A 123 18.29 18.79 -17.98
C LEU A 123 17.31 19.49 -17.03
N HIS A 124 17.73 20.61 -16.44
CA HIS A 124 16.89 21.40 -15.56
C HIS A 124 15.69 22.00 -16.30
N LEU A 125 15.92 22.55 -17.50
CA LEU A 125 14.86 23.12 -18.34
C LEU A 125 13.85 22.05 -18.81
N LEU A 126 14.32 20.86 -19.18
CA LEU A 126 13.47 19.72 -19.52
C LEU A 126 12.65 19.22 -18.32
N GLY A 127 13.23 19.28 -17.11
CA GLY A 127 12.53 19.02 -15.86
C GLY A 127 11.38 20.01 -15.64
N GLN A 128 11.67 21.30 -15.73
CA GLN A 128 10.68 22.38 -15.56
C GLN A 128 9.54 22.28 -16.57
N LYS A 129 9.85 21.98 -17.84
CA LYS A 129 8.83 21.81 -18.88
C LYS A 129 7.85 20.68 -18.57
N ARG A 130 8.33 19.51 -18.13
CA ARG A 130 7.46 18.36 -17.76
C ARG A 130 6.54 18.67 -16.57
N THR A 131 7.04 19.44 -15.61
CA THR A 131 6.21 19.88 -14.47
C THR A 131 5.16 20.91 -14.91
N ALA A 132 5.51 21.86 -15.77
CA ALA A 132 4.57 22.86 -16.29
C ALA A 132 3.45 22.21 -17.12
N ASP A 133 3.79 21.26 -18.00
CA ASP A 133 2.81 20.52 -18.80
C ASP A 133 1.86 19.67 -17.94
N SER A 134 2.30 19.26 -16.73
CA SER A 134 1.45 18.54 -15.76
C SER A 134 0.46 19.45 -15.02
N ILE A 135 0.66 20.77 -15.04
CA ILE A 135 -0.18 21.75 -14.31
C ILE A 135 -1.29 22.33 -15.20
N VAL A 136 -1.08 22.41 -16.52
CA VAL A 136 -1.98 23.15 -17.44
C VAL A 136 -3.14 22.31 -18.01
N GLY A 137 -3.14 20.99 -17.83
CA GLY A 137 -4.29 20.15 -18.20
C GLY A 137 -5.33 20.07 -17.07
N PRO A 138 -6.65 19.93 -17.35
CA PRO A 138 -7.62 19.56 -16.33
C PRO A 138 -7.20 18.20 -15.77
N ALA A 139 -6.54 18.22 -14.61
CA ALA A 139 -6.04 17.03 -13.96
C ALA A 139 -7.24 16.15 -13.63
N LYS A 140 -7.48 15.12 -14.45
CA LYS A 140 -8.35 14.01 -14.10
C LYS A 140 -7.71 13.33 -12.90
N THR A 141 -8.03 13.82 -11.71
CA THR A 141 -7.56 13.27 -10.45
C THR A 141 -8.10 11.85 -10.40
N LYS A 142 -7.23 10.86 -10.69
CA LYS A 142 -7.58 9.46 -10.56
C LYS A 142 -8.00 9.25 -9.11
N GLN A 143 -9.30 9.05 -8.89
CA GLN A 143 -9.85 8.79 -7.56
C GLN A 143 -9.06 7.63 -6.95
N ARG A 144 -8.44 7.88 -5.79
CA ARG A 144 -7.67 6.84 -5.12
C ARG A 144 -8.62 5.74 -4.68
N LYS A 145 -8.28 4.48 -4.96
CA LYS A 145 -9.09 3.33 -4.55
C LYS A 145 -9.26 3.33 -3.03
N ILE A 146 -10.51 3.26 -2.57
CA ILE A 146 -10.85 3.19 -1.14
C ILE A 146 -10.25 1.92 -0.54
N ARG A 147 -9.61 2.05 0.62
CA ARG A 147 -9.08 0.91 1.37
C ARG A 147 -10.22 0.12 2.02
N THR A 148 -10.16 -1.20 1.92
CA THR A 148 -11.11 -2.14 2.52
C THR A 148 -10.44 -2.96 3.62
N CYS A 149 -11.20 -3.42 4.61
CA CYS A 149 -10.67 -4.31 5.64
C CYS A 149 -10.05 -5.58 5.03
N THR A 150 -8.85 -5.97 5.49
CA THR A 150 -8.13 -7.16 5.01
C THR A 150 -8.79 -8.48 5.42
N LYS A 151 -9.71 -8.45 6.39
CA LYS A 151 -10.48 -9.61 6.87
C LYS A 151 -11.81 -9.76 6.13
N CYS A 152 -12.71 -8.78 6.23
CA CYS A 152 -14.08 -8.87 5.68
C CYS A 152 -14.29 -8.17 4.33
N ARG A 153 -13.33 -7.38 3.82
CA ARG A 153 -13.42 -6.54 2.60
C ARG A 153 -14.42 -5.38 2.64
N ASP A 154 -15.01 -5.08 3.80
CA ASP A 154 -15.90 -3.92 3.91
C ASP A 154 -15.11 -2.59 3.97
N PRO A 155 -15.51 -1.55 3.22
CA PRO A 155 -14.87 -0.23 3.26
C PRO A 155 -15.23 0.58 4.53
N LYS A 156 -16.36 0.25 5.17
CA LYS A 156 -16.85 0.88 6.40
C LYS A 156 -16.39 0.16 7.68
N CYS A 157 -15.72 -1.00 7.57
CA CYS A 157 -15.29 -1.76 8.74
C CYS A 157 -14.16 -1.03 9.51
N PRO A 158 -14.21 -0.98 10.86
CA PRO A 158 -13.15 -0.37 11.68
C PRO A 158 -11.78 -1.00 11.45
N GLY A 159 -11.73 -2.31 11.16
CA GLY A 159 -10.51 -3.06 10.85
C GLY A 159 -9.82 -2.66 9.53
N LYS A 160 -10.30 -1.64 8.80
CA LYS A 160 -9.60 -1.07 7.63
C LYS A 160 -8.29 -0.38 7.99
N ARG A 161 -8.10 0.02 9.26
CA ARG A 161 -6.90 0.73 9.74
C ARG A 161 -5.68 -0.19 9.92
N GLY A 162 -5.80 -1.49 9.62
CA GLY A 162 -4.69 -2.44 9.62
C GLY A 162 -4.73 -3.47 10.75
N HIS A 163 -5.67 -3.35 11.68
CA HIS A 163 -5.86 -4.33 12.76
C HIS A 163 -7.08 -5.22 12.49
N PRO A 164 -6.89 -6.48 12.06
CA PRO A 164 -7.99 -7.43 11.87
C PRO A 164 -8.68 -7.83 13.19
N GLY A 165 -8.07 -7.51 14.35
CA GLY A 165 -8.67 -7.70 15.68
C GLY A 165 -9.92 -6.85 15.91
N ASP A 166 -9.96 -5.63 15.35
CA ASP A 166 -11.12 -4.73 15.49
C ASP A 166 -12.30 -5.14 14.59
N CYS A 167 -12.06 -6.05 13.65
CA CYS A 167 -13.06 -6.53 12.72
C CYS A 167 -13.90 -7.65 13.35
N LYS A 168 -15.16 -7.33 13.69
CA LYS A 168 -16.16 -8.27 14.20
C LYS A 168 -16.76 -9.20 13.11
N GLY A 169 -16.51 -8.91 11.83
CA GLY A 169 -17.05 -9.67 10.71
C GLY A 169 -16.34 -11.00 10.45
N LYS A 170 -17.00 -11.89 9.70
CA LYS A 170 -16.40 -13.12 9.17
C LYS A 170 -15.36 -12.77 8.09
N CYS A 171 -14.33 -13.61 7.95
CA CYS A 171 -13.37 -13.43 6.86
C CYS A 171 -13.99 -13.70 5.48
N ALA A 172 -13.68 -12.86 4.49
CA ALA A 172 -14.16 -13.01 3.12
C ALA A 172 -13.57 -14.21 2.36
N ASP A 173 -12.44 -14.77 2.82
CA ASP A 173 -11.80 -15.92 2.16
C ASP A 173 -12.17 -17.26 2.82
N CYS A 174 -12.18 -17.35 4.14
CA CYS A 174 -12.42 -18.62 4.87
C CYS A 174 -13.67 -18.62 5.76
N SER A 175 -14.41 -17.50 5.83
CA SER A 175 -15.65 -17.36 6.60
C SER A 175 -15.53 -17.57 8.13
N ARG A 176 -14.32 -17.68 8.68
CA ARG A 176 -14.07 -17.80 10.13
C ARG A 176 -13.99 -16.42 10.80
N PHE A 177 -14.48 -16.33 12.03
CA PHE A 177 -14.39 -15.11 12.86
C PHE A 177 -13.01 -14.89 13.46
N GLU A 178 -12.27 -15.95 13.76
CA GLU A 178 -10.92 -15.88 14.35
C GLU A 178 -9.81 -15.71 13.30
N CYS A 179 -10.17 -15.45 12.05
CA CYS A 179 -9.20 -15.30 10.99
C CYS A 179 -8.44 -13.97 11.09
N ARG A 180 -7.12 -14.02 10.88
CA ARG A 180 -6.24 -12.84 10.74
C ARG A 180 -6.49 -12.02 9.46
N GLY A 181 -7.30 -12.51 8.52
CA GLY A 181 -7.52 -11.89 7.20
C GLY A 181 -6.42 -12.23 6.18
N ARG A 182 -6.40 -11.58 5.01
CA ARG A 182 -5.32 -11.76 4.02
C ARG A 182 -3.99 -11.21 4.54
N ASN A 183 -2.90 -11.88 4.16
CA ASN A 183 -1.55 -11.40 4.45
C ASN A 183 -1.20 -10.23 3.51
N SER A 184 -0.94 -9.05 4.07
CA SER A 184 -0.54 -7.86 3.30
C SER A 184 0.76 -8.04 2.51
N LYS A 185 1.63 -8.97 2.91
CA LYS A 185 2.85 -9.33 2.17
C LYS A 185 2.60 -10.27 0.98
N LYS A 186 1.45 -10.96 0.96
CA LYS A 186 1.04 -11.91 -0.09
C LYS A 186 -0.44 -11.66 -0.46
N PRO A 187 -0.78 -10.49 -1.04
CA PRO A 187 -2.18 -10.10 -1.28
C PRO A 187 -2.91 -11.01 -2.27
N ASP A 188 -2.18 -11.69 -3.14
CA ASP A 188 -2.74 -12.60 -4.15
C ASP A 188 -3.20 -13.92 -3.52
N LYS A 189 -2.60 -14.32 -2.39
CA LYS A 189 -2.95 -15.56 -1.69
C LYS A 189 -4.16 -15.36 -0.77
N ARG A 190 -4.90 -16.44 -0.58
CA ARG A 190 -5.99 -16.50 0.41
C ARG A 190 -5.43 -16.46 1.84
N CYS A 191 -6.28 -16.13 2.81
CA CYS A 191 -5.87 -16.06 4.21
C CYS A 191 -5.27 -17.38 4.73
N SER A 192 -5.73 -18.56 4.30
CA SER A 192 -5.17 -19.85 4.75
C SER A 192 -3.75 -20.08 4.26
N GLU A 193 -3.44 -19.73 3.01
CA GLU A 193 -2.14 -19.96 2.38
C GLU A 193 -1.15 -18.82 2.59
N GLY A 194 -1.65 -17.61 2.83
CA GLY A 194 -0.84 -16.42 2.97
C GLY A 194 -0.04 -16.40 4.28
N TRP A 195 -0.54 -17.08 5.32
CA TRP A 195 0.04 -17.10 6.66
C TRP A 195 0.82 -18.38 6.99
N LEU A 196 0.84 -19.35 6.07
CA LEU A 196 1.83 -20.45 6.04
C LEU A 196 3.16 -19.91 5.50
#